data_AF-A0A379ZT14-F1
#
_entry.id   AF-A0A379ZT14-F1
#
_cell.length_a   1.000
_cell.length_b   1.000
_cell.length_c   1.000
_cell.angle_alpha   90.00
_cell.angle_beta   90.00
_cell.angle_gamma   90.00
#
_symmetry.space_group_name_H-M   'P 1'
#
loop_
_entity.id
_entity.type
_entity.pdbx_description
1 polymer ?
#
loop_
_entity_poly.entity_id
_entity_poly.type
_entity_poly.pdbx_seq_one_letter_code
_entity_poly.pdbx_strand_id
1 'polypeptide(L)'
;MRCSFTAVSVGEVGIRNELWIVPTVGCVNGIARQIQQRFLKETQDAQGIDGVHLFSHPFGCSQLGQDHENTRTMLQNMVRHPNAGAVLVIGLGCENNQVDVFRSTLGRVDEQRVRFMVCQQQDDEVEAGLEQLHALYQVMRDDRRQPGKLSELKFGLECGGSDGLSGITANPLLGRFSDYLIANGGTTVLTEVPEMFGAERILMSRCRDRATFEKTVSMVNDFKQYFIAHNQPIYENPSPGNKAGGITTLEEKSLGCTQKAGQSQVVDVLKYGERLRQPGLNLLSAPGNDAVATSALAGAGCHMVLFSTGRGTPYGGFVPTVKLATNSELAAKKPHWIDFDAGRLIHGTSMESLLEQFVDLIVAIANGQAARNEVNDFRELAIFKSGVTL
;
A
#
# COMPACT_ATOMS: atom_id res chain seq x y z
N MET A 1 -13.93 1.52 18.62
CA MET A 1 -13.81 0.05 18.81
C MET A 1 -12.42 -0.30 19.32
N ARG A 2 -12.28 -1.39 20.08
CA ARG A 2 -10.98 -1.86 20.60
C ARG A 2 -10.29 -2.70 19.53
N CYS A 3 -9.13 -2.26 19.05
CA CYS A 3 -8.22 -3.06 18.24
C CYS A 3 -7.11 -3.63 19.13
N SER A 4 -6.34 -4.61 18.66
CA SER A 4 -5.13 -5.07 19.33
C SER A 4 -3.95 -5.10 18.35
N PHE A 5 -2.88 -4.39 18.69
CA PHE A 5 -1.75 -4.08 17.82
C PHE A 5 -0.45 -4.62 18.36
N THR A 6 0.44 -5.04 17.48
CA THR A 6 1.80 -5.38 17.87
C THR A 6 2.61 -4.09 17.95
N ALA A 7 3.29 -3.84 19.08
CA ALA A 7 4.25 -2.75 19.18
C ALA A 7 5.50 -3.10 18.37
N VAL A 8 5.98 -2.17 17.54
CA VAL A 8 7.05 -2.42 16.57
C VAL A 8 8.25 -1.53 16.88
N SER A 9 9.43 -1.90 16.35
CA SER A 9 10.75 -1.27 16.51
C SER A 9 10.79 0.26 16.48
N VAL A 10 9.84 0.91 15.80
CA VAL A 10 9.82 2.35 15.56
C VAL A 10 8.88 3.13 16.49
N GLY A 11 8.23 2.46 17.45
CA GLY A 11 7.21 3.07 18.31
C GLY A 11 5.90 3.39 17.59
N GLU A 12 5.76 2.97 16.33
CA GLU A 12 4.50 2.96 15.58
C GLU A 12 3.75 1.64 15.83
N VAL A 13 2.43 1.68 15.66
CA VAL A 13 1.51 0.54 15.81
C VAL A 13 1.58 -0.34 14.56
N GLY A 14 1.75 -1.66 14.70
CA GLY A 14 1.66 -2.64 13.62
C GLY A 14 0.40 -3.51 13.71
N ILE A 15 -0.19 -3.87 12.56
CA ILE A 15 -1.31 -4.83 12.51
C ILE A 15 -0.88 -6.23 12.05
N ARG A 16 0.39 -6.36 11.65
CA ARG A 16 1.08 -7.62 11.41
C ARG A 16 2.45 -7.60 12.08
N ASN A 17 2.98 -8.76 12.37
CA ASN A 17 4.33 -9.00 12.84
C ASN A 17 5.05 -9.89 11.82
N GLU A 18 5.42 -9.34 10.66
CA GLU A 18 6.04 -10.10 9.56
C GLU A 18 7.57 -9.89 9.53
N LEU A 19 8.30 -10.90 9.08
CA LEU A 19 9.74 -10.82 8.79
C LEU A 19 9.93 -10.58 7.29
N TRP A 20 10.46 -9.41 6.94
CA TRP A 20 10.59 -8.99 5.54
C TRP A 20 12.02 -9.15 5.02
N ILE A 21 12.16 -9.72 3.83
CA ILE A 21 13.43 -9.76 3.09
C ILE A 21 13.32 -8.77 1.94
N VAL A 22 14.16 -7.73 1.97
CA VAL A 22 14.12 -6.59 1.05
C VAL A 22 15.42 -6.53 0.25
N PRO A 23 15.43 -7.06 -0.99
CA PRO A 23 16.52 -6.86 -1.93
C PRO A 23 16.76 -5.38 -2.21
N THR A 24 18.01 -4.93 -2.28
CA THR A 24 18.36 -3.60 -2.83
C THR A 24 18.40 -3.61 -4.35
N VAL A 25 18.57 -4.81 -4.94
CA VAL A 25 18.71 -5.05 -6.38
C VAL A 25 18.10 -6.39 -6.80
N GLY A 26 17.54 -6.45 -8.02
CA GLY A 26 16.92 -7.67 -8.54
C GLY A 26 17.86 -8.88 -8.71
N CYS A 27 19.17 -8.65 -8.83
CA CYS A 27 20.17 -9.72 -8.99
C CYS A 27 20.23 -10.69 -7.81
N VAL A 28 19.81 -10.27 -6.60
CA VAL A 28 19.81 -11.14 -5.40
C VAL A 28 18.45 -11.77 -5.11
N ASN A 29 17.44 -11.59 -5.98
CA ASN A 29 16.11 -12.19 -5.77
C ASN A 29 16.16 -13.73 -5.64
N GLY A 30 17.02 -14.40 -6.42
CA GLY A 30 17.18 -15.85 -6.39
C GLY A 30 17.77 -16.35 -5.07
N ILE A 31 18.87 -15.75 -4.63
CA ILE A 31 19.54 -16.14 -3.38
C ILE A 31 18.67 -15.82 -2.16
N ALA A 32 18.00 -14.67 -2.16
CA ALA A 32 17.05 -14.29 -1.11
C ALA A 32 15.89 -15.28 -0.99
N ARG A 33 15.40 -15.82 -2.11
CA ARG A 33 14.35 -16.85 -2.13
C ARG A 33 14.84 -18.17 -1.55
N GLN A 34 16.07 -18.57 -1.86
CA GLN A 34 16.68 -19.78 -1.30
C GLN A 34 16.84 -19.66 0.22
N ILE A 35 17.32 -18.52 0.71
CA ILE A 35 17.43 -18.20 2.14
C ILE A 35 16.05 -18.29 2.81
N GLN A 36 15.03 -17.63 2.25
CA GLN A 36 13.66 -17.65 2.79
C GLN A 36 13.09 -19.07 2.90
N GLN A 37 13.19 -19.87 1.83
CA GLN A 37 12.64 -21.22 1.79
C GLN A 37 13.32 -22.14 2.82
N ARG A 38 14.64 -22.04 2.94
CA ARG A 38 15.39 -22.83 3.92
C ARG A 38 15.09 -22.40 5.35
N PHE A 39 15.00 -21.09 5.60
CA PHE A 39 14.61 -20.55 6.90
C PHE A 39 13.24 -21.06 7.35
N LEU A 40 12.23 -21.01 6.47
CA LEU A 40 10.89 -21.52 6.76
C LEU A 40 10.92 -23.01 7.10
N LYS A 41 11.69 -23.81 6.35
CA LYS A 41 11.85 -25.25 6.64
C LYS A 41 12.51 -25.52 8.00
N GLU A 42 13.55 -24.75 8.35
CA GLU A 42 14.27 -24.90 9.62
C GLU A 42 13.45 -24.46 10.84
N THR A 43 12.53 -23.52 10.65
CA THR A 43 11.71 -22.91 11.71
C THR A 43 10.27 -23.41 11.78
N GLN A 44 9.92 -24.42 10.97
CA GLN A 44 8.54 -24.93 10.85
C GLN A 44 7.54 -23.81 10.50
N ASP A 45 7.83 -23.11 9.40
CA ASP A 45 7.08 -21.95 8.89
C ASP A 45 7.07 -20.75 9.85
N ALA A 46 8.18 -20.54 10.57
CA ALA A 46 8.39 -19.40 11.47
C ALA A 46 7.24 -19.18 12.48
N GLN A 47 6.87 -20.22 13.23
CA GLN A 47 5.75 -20.15 14.18
C GLN A 47 5.86 -18.95 15.14
N GLY A 48 4.73 -18.27 15.40
CA GLY A 48 4.66 -17.15 16.34
C GLY A 48 4.82 -15.76 15.71
N ILE A 49 5.10 -15.68 14.41
CA ILE A 49 5.01 -14.43 13.62
C ILE A 49 3.97 -14.59 12.51
N ASP A 50 3.56 -13.48 11.88
CA ASP A 50 2.48 -13.49 10.89
C ASP A 50 2.93 -13.95 9.49
N GLY A 51 4.25 -14.03 9.24
CA GLY A 51 4.81 -14.56 8.00
C GLY A 51 6.25 -14.11 7.73
N VAL A 52 6.89 -14.77 6.76
CA VAL A 52 8.21 -14.40 6.23
C VAL A 52 8.08 -14.14 4.74
N HIS A 53 8.32 -12.92 4.29
CA HIS A 53 8.03 -12.51 2.91
C HIS A 53 9.23 -11.88 2.22
N LEU A 54 9.50 -12.35 1.00
CA LEU A 54 10.46 -11.76 0.07
C LEU A 54 9.74 -10.81 -0.89
N PHE A 55 10.17 -9.55 -0.91
CA PHE A 55 9.63 -8.56 -1.84
C PHE A 55 10.56 -8.32 -3.01
N SER A 56 10.52 -9.25 -3.97
CA SER A 56 11.35 -9.17 -5.17
C SER A 56 10.92 -8.03 -6.10
N HIS A 57 11.89 -7.38 -6.72
CA HIS A 57 11.67 -6.39 -7.77
C HIS A 57 12.79 -6.48 -8.83
N PRO A 58 12.61 -5.93 -10.04
CA PRO A 58 13.63 -5.98 -11.09
C PRO A 58 14.66 -4.83 -11.02
N PHE A 59 14.43 -3.84 -10.16
CA PHE A 59 15.21 -2.59 -10.08
C PHE A 59 16.42 -2.64 -9.14
N GLY A 60 17.09 -1.50 -8.93
CA GLY A 60 18.24 -1.35 -8.01
C GLY A 60 19.59 -1.09 -8.69
N CYS A 61 19.68 -1.33 -10.00
CA CYS A 61 20.84 -1.02 -10.85
C CYS A 61 20.35 -0.45 -12.19
N SER A 62 21.21 0.31 -12.88
CA SER A 62 20.95 0.88 -14.22
C SER A 62 19.74 1.83 -14.32
N GLN A 63 19.19 2.27 -13.18
CA GLN A 63 18.18 3.33 -13.13
C GLN A 63 18.86 4.69 -13.07
N LEU A 64 18.33 5.65 -13.82
CA LEU A 64 18.87 7.01 -13.89
C LEU A 64 18.00 7.99 -13.11
N GLY A 65 18.63 9.01 -12.53
CA GLY A 65 17.95 10.13 -11.87
C GLY A 65 16.91 9.70 -10.84
N GLN A 66 15.70 10.24 -10.98
CA GLN A 66 14.61 10.06 -10.02
C GLN A 66 14.14 8.61 -9.87
N ASP A 67 14.27 7.77 -10.90
CA ASP A 67 13.86 6.35 -10.81
C ASP A 67 14.70 5.59 -9.78
N HIS A 68 16.00 5.88 -9.71
CA HIS A 68 16.89 5.27 -8.73
C HIS A 68 16.52 5.70 -7.30
N GLU A 69 16.28 7.00 -7.11
CA GLU A 69 15.84 7.58 -5.86
C GLU A 69 14.48 7.03 -5.40
N ASN A 70 13.54 6.85 -6.33
CA ASN A 70 12.23 6.27 -6.08
C ASN A 70 12.33 4.81 -5.59
N THR A 71 13.18 4.00 -6.23
CA THR A 71 13.45 2.63 -5.78
C THR A 71 14.02 2.62 -4.36
N ARG A 72 15.10 3.38 -4.12
CA ARG A 72 15.73 3.45 -2.80
C ARG A 72 14.74 3.88 -1.73
N THR A 73 14.00 4.97 -1.99
CA THR A 73 13.01 5.52 -1.05
C THR A 73 11.89 4.53 -0.76
N MET A 74 11.35 3.84 -1.77
CA MET A 74 10.31 2.84 -1.57
C MET A 74 10.79 1.68 -0.69
N LEU A 75 11.96 1.14 -0.98
CA LEU A 75 12.54 0.06 -0.19
C LEU A 75 12.84 0.51 1.26
N GLN A 76 13.35 1.73 1.45
CA GLN A 76 13.53 2.31 2.79
C GLN A 76 12.20 2.48 3.54
N ASN A 77 11.14 2.88 2.85
CA ASN A 77 9.81 2.97 3.43
C ASN A 77 9.26 1.60 3.85
N MET A 78 9.56 0.55 3.08
CA MET A 78 9.25 -0.82 3.48
C MET A 78 10.02 -1.22 4.74
N VAL A 79 11.32 -0.91 4.83
CA VAL A 79 12.12 -1.19 6.03
C VAL A 79 11.53 -0.52 7.28
N ARG A 80 10.92 0.67 7.14
CA ARG A 80 10.29 1.41 8.23
C ARG A 80 8.80 1.08 8.42
N HIS A 81 8.23 0.15 7.66
CA HIS A 81 6.80 -0.10 7.68
C HIS A 81 6.42 -0.85 8.96
N PRO A 82 5.36 -0.42 9.69
CA PRO A 82 5.03 -1.01 10.99
C PRO A 82 4.53 -2.46 10.92
N ASN A 83 4.08 -2.95 9.76
CA ASN A 83 3.77 -4.38 9.62
C ASN A 83 5.03 -5.28 9.54
N ALA A 84 6.21 -4.69 9.33
CA ALA A 84 7.49 -5.38 9.36
C ALA A 84 8.02 -5.41 10.80
N GLY A 85 7.81 -6.52 11.49
CA GLY A 85 8.34 -6.71 12.85
C GLY A 85 9.86 -6.82 12.86
N ALA A 86 10.44 -7.34 11.78
CA ALA A 86 11.87 -7.29 11.49
C ALA A 86 12.14 -7.32 9.98
N VAL A 87 13.33 -6.87 9.57
CA VAL A 87 13.72 -6.73 8.17
C VAL A 87 15.17 -7.14 7.94
N LEU A 88 15.41 -7.99 6.93
CA LEU A 88 16.72 -8.22 6.36
C LEU A 88 16.82 -7.49 5.02
N VAL A 89 17.70 -6.50 4.94
CA VAL A 89 18.06 -5.83 3.68
C VAL A 89 19.24 -6.57 3.06
N ILE A 90 19.09 -7.04 1.82
CA ILE A 90 20.09 -7.84 1.11
C ILE A 90 20.51 -7.14 -0.19
N GLY A 91 21.81 -6.90 -0.36
CA GLY A 91 22.39 -6.36 -1.59
C GLY A 91 23.42 -7.29 -2.21
N LEU A 92 23.74 -7.06 -3.48
CA LEU A 92 24.76 -7.85 -4.17
C LEU A 92 26.16 -7.38 -3.77
N GLY A 93 26.42 -6.08 -3.89
CA GLY A 93 27.70 -5.42 -3.62
C GLY A 93 28.18 -4.52 -4.77
N CYS A 94 27.62 -4.66 -5.97
CA CYS A 94 28.05 -3.91 -7.16
C CYS A 94 26.93 -3.07 -7.81
N GLU A 95 25.72 -3.09 -7.27
CA GLU A 95 24.59 -2.30 -7.76
C GLU A 95 24.79 -0.79 -7.54
N ASN A 96 24.00 0.04 -8.22
CA ASN A 96 23.96 1.47 -7.90
C ASN A 96 23.35 1.74 -6.52
N ASN A 97 22.36 0.94 -6.10
CA ASN A 97 21.67 1.09 -4.81
C ASN A 97 22.42 0.37 -3.68
N GLN A 98 23.67 0.75 -3.46
CA GLN A 98 24.54 0.05 -2.51
C GLN A 98 24.03 0.12 -1.07
N VAL A 99 24.20 -0.99 -0.34
CA VAL A 99 23.74 -1.17 1.04
C VAL A 99 24.28 -0.09 1.99
N ASP A 100 25.53 0.35 1.83
CA ASP A 100 26.12 1.39 2.69
C ASP A 100 25.42 2.74 2.52
N VAL A 101 25.19 3.16 1.27
CA VAL A 101 24.45 4.38 0.95
C VAL A 101 22.99 4.25 1.39
N PHE A 102 22.38 3.08 1.15
CA PHE A 102 21.04 2.77 1.60
C PHE A 102 20.89 2.92 3.12
N ARG A 103 21.81 2.33 3.90
CA ARG A 103 21.80 2.41 5.38
C ARG A 103 22.03 3.83 5.86
N SER A 104 22.98 4.56 5.28
CA SER A 104 23.28 5.94 5.69
C SER A 104 22.10 6.90 5.48
N THR A 105 21.30 6.69 4.43
CA THR A 105 20.13 7.52 4.09
C THR A 105 18.82 7.00 4.69
N LEU A 106 18.79 5.76 5.18
CA LEU A 106 17.65 5.16 5.89
C LEU A 106 17.41 5.83 7.26
N GLY A 107 18.35 6.56 7.82
CA GLY A 107 18.20 7.16 9.15
C GLY A 107 18.20 6.12 10.27
N ARG A 108 17.70 6.50 11.45
CA ARG A 108 17.74 5.64 12.64
C ARG A 108 16.77 4.47 12.52
N VAL A 109 17.27 3.26 12.72
CA VAL A 109 16.51 2.02 12.85
C VAL A 109 16.93 1.27 14.11
N ASP A 110 16.10 0.32 14.55
CA ASP A 110 16.48 -0.64 15.58
C ASP A 110 17.38 -1.72 14.97
N GLU A 111 18.66 -1.73 15.34
CA GLU A 111 19.65 -2.67 14.81
C GLU A 111 19.41 -4.12 15.26
N GLN A 112 18.54 -4.36 16.25
CA GLN A 112 18.11 -5.71 16.62
C GLN A 112 17.04 -6.25 15.66
N ARG A 113 16.32 -5.37 14.97
CA ARG A 113 15.19 -5.70 14.10
C ARG A 113 15.44 -5.39 12.63
N VAL A 114 16.48 -4.65 12.31
CA VAL A 114 16.90 -4.38 10.93
C VAL A 114 18.35 -4.78 10.75
N ARG A 115 18.58 -5.78 9.89
CA ARG A 115 19.92 -6.26 9.52
C ARG A 115 20.19 -6.00 8.05
N PHE A 116 21.48 -5.93 7.72
CA PHE A 116 21.98 -5.66 6.38
C PHE A 116 22.99 -6.73 6.00
N MET A 117 22.94 -7.19 4.75
CA MET A 117 23.87 -8.18 4.21
C MET A 117 24.28 -7.81 2.79
N VAL A 118 25.55 -7.98 2.47
CA VAL A 118 26.11 -7.84 1.12
C VAL A 118 26.63 -9.20 0.67
N CYS A 119 26.01 -9.78 -0.36
CA CYS A 119 26.32 -11.13 -0.83
C CYS A 119 27.80 -11.32 -1.19
N GLN A 120 28.38 -10.41 -1.97
CA GLN A 120 29.79 -10.49 -2.41
C GLN A 120 30.83 -10.36 -1.28
N GLN A 121 30.39 -10.12 -0.04
CA GLN A 121 31.24 -10.07 1.15
C GLN A 121 31.13 -11.34 2.01
N GLN A 122 30.32 -12.32 1.61
CA GLN A 122 30.15 -13.59 2.32
C GLN A 122 30.77 -14.73 1.52
N ASP A 123 31.35 -15.71 2.22
CA ASP A 123 31.84 -16.94 1.59
C ASP A 123 30.68 -17.91 1.23
N ASP A 124 29.64 -17.92 2.08
CA ASP A 124 28.37 -18.63 1.86
C ASP A 124 27.22 -17.68 2.18
N GLU A 125 26.60 -17.12 1.15
CA GLU A 125 25.53 -16.13 1.28
C GLU A 125 24.26 -16.73 1.89
N VAL A 126 24.03 -18.03 1.72
CA VAL A 126 22.84 -18.70 2.23
C VAL A 126 22.95 -18.88 3.73
N GLU A 127 24.07 -19.41 4.22
CA GLU A 127 24.31 -19.58 5.67
C GLU A 127 24.33 -18.23 6.39
N ALA A 128 25.03 -17.23 5.83
CA ALA A 128 25.04 -15.89 6.39
C ALA A 128 23.62 -15.29 6.47
N GLY A 129 22.83 -15.45 5.40
CA GLY A 129 21.43 -15.00 5.37
C GLY A 129 20.56 -15.69 6.42
N LEU A 130 20.73 -17.01 6.61
CA LEU A 130 20.01 -17.78 7.63
C LEU A 130 20.35 -17.33 9.03
N GLU A 131 21.63 -17.09 9.34
CA GLU A 131 22.06 -16.57 10.63
C GLU A 131 21.36 -15.25 10.95
N GLN A 132 21.31 -14.32 9.99
CA GLN A 132 20.62 -13.05 10.16
C GLN A 132 19.11 -13.23 10.38
N LEU A 133 18.43 -14.09 9.60
CA LEU A 133 17.00 -14.34 9.77
C LEU A 133 16.67 -15.00 11.12
N HIS A 134 17.48 -15.96 11.58
CA HIS A 134 17.32 -16.57 12.90
C HIS A 134 17.47 -15.53 14.00
N ALA A 135 18.49 -14.66 13.93
CA ALA A 135 18.68 -13.59 14.91
C ALA A 135 17.50 -12.62 14.96
N LEU A 136 16.99 -12.20 13.80
CA LEU A 136 15.80 -11.34 13.70
C LEU A 136 14.54 -12.02 14.27
N TYR A 137 14.32 -13.28 13.91
CA TYR A 137 13.18 -14.07 14.36
C TYR A 137 13.14 -14.23 15.89
N GLN A 138 14.28 -14.50 16.54
CA GLN A 138 14.32 -14.59 18.01
C GLN A 138 13.91 -13.29 18.72
N VAL A 139 14.19 -12.13 18.11
CA VAL A 139 13.82 -10.83 18.70
C VAL A 139 12.32 -10.55 18.58
N MET A 140 11.69 -10.94 17.47
CA MET A 140 10.29 -10.56 17.17
C MET A 140 9.22 -11.61 17.52
N ARG A 141 9.59 -12.89 17.70
CA ARG A 141 8.64 -14.01 17.90
C ARG A 141 7.79 -13.91 19.17
N ASP A 142 8.25 -13.17 20.15
CA ASP A 142 7.57 -12.99 21.43
C ASP A 142 6.76 -11.70 21.51
N ASP A 143 6.70 -10.93 20.41
CA ASP A 143 5.82 -9.77 20.35
C ASP A 143 4.36 -10.19 20.53
N ARG A 144 3.60 -9.36 21.23
CA ARG A 144 2.19 -9.61 21.54
C ARG A 144 1.36 -8.40 21.16
N ARG A 145 0.16 -8.68 20.63
CA ARG A 145 -0.84 -7.66 20.37
C ARG A 145 -1.33 -7.04 21.68
N GLN A 146 -1.49 -5.73 21.69
CA GLN A 146 -1.95 -4.93 22.82
C GLN A 146 -3.16 -4.07 22.43
N PRO A 147 -4.12 -3.83 23.32
CA PRO A 147 -5.27 -2.99 23.02
C PRO A 147 -4.88 -1.60 22.49
N GLY A 148 -5.54 -1.17 21.41
CA GLY A 148 -5.34 0.13 20.77
C GLY A 148 -6.61 0.62 20.07
N LYS A 149 -6.50 1.75 19.39
CA LYS A 149 -7.62 2.44 18.73
C LYS A 149 -7.49 2.33 17.22
N LEU A 150 -8.62 2.14 16.54
CA LEU A 150 -8.66 2.14 15.07
C LEU A 150 -8.09 3.43 14.45
N SER A 151 -8.21 4.57 15.15
CA SER A 151 -7.67 5.87 14.75
C SER A 151 -6.15 5.93 14.69
N GLU A 152 -5.43 4.97 15.30
CA GLU A 152 -3.98 4.87 15.20
C GLU A 152 -3.54 4.29 13.84
N LEU A 153 -4.48 3.66 13.12
CA LEU A 153 -4.24 3.10 11.80
C LEU A 153 -4.41 4.13 10.68
N LYS A 154 -3.70 3.86 9.59
CA LYS A 154 -3.62 4.66 8.37
C LYS A 154 -4.12 3.79 7.22
N PHE A 155 -5.10 4.26 6.45
CA PHE A 155 -5.73 3.48 5.38
C PHE A 155 -5.53 4.13 4.01
N GLY A 156 -5.06 3.35 3.05
CA GLY A 156 -5.03 3.77 1.65
C GLY A 156 -6.37 3.50 0.98
N LEU A 157 -6.77 4.39 0.07
CA LEU A 157 -8.00 4.30 -0.70
C LEU A 157 -7.65 4.16 -2.18
N GLU A 158 -8.03 3.04 -2.76
CA GLU A 158 -7.67 2.65 -4.13
C GLU A 158 -8.91 2.15 -4.88
N CYS A 159 -8.92 2.31 -6.20
CA CYS A 159 -9.85 1.64 -7.09
C CYS A 159 -9.07 0.76 -8.08
N GLY A 160 -9.53 -0.46 -8.31
CA GLY A 160 -9.03 -1.27 -9.43
C GLY A 160 -9.92 -1.15 -10.65
N GLY A 161 -10.27 -2.30 -11.23
CA GLY A 161 -11.23 -2.38 -12.33
C GLY A 161 -12.62 -1.83 -11.98
N SER A 162 -12.81 -0.53 -12.14
CA SER A 162 -14.05 0.20 -11.89
C SER A 162 -15.14 -0.16 -12.91
N ASP A 163 -16.38 -0.05 -12.48
CA ASP A 163 -17.63 -0.19 -13.24
C ASP A 163 -18.59 0.97 -12.92
N GLY A 164 -19.75 1.02 -13.59
CA GLY A 164 -20.74 2.08 -13.37
C GLY A 164 -21.33 2.11 -11.96
N LEU A 165 -21.21 1.02 -11.19
CA LEU A 165 -21.67 0.96 -9.79
C LEU A 165 -20.62 1.48 -8.80
N SER A 166 -19.37 1.64 -9.22
CA SER A 166 -18.27 2.05 -8.34
C SER A 166 -18.56 3.38 -7.62
N GLY A 167 -19.04 4.39 -8.35
CA GLY A 167 -19.44 5.69 -7.82
C GLY A 167 -20.83 5.74 -7.15
N ILE A 168 -21.47 4.58 -6.95
CA ILE A 168 -22.82 4.44 -6.36
C ILE A 168 -22.79 3.55 -5.11
N THR A 169 -21.89 2.57 -5.05
CA THR A 169 -21.78 1.60 -3.96
C THR A 169 -20.49 1.72 -3.17
N ALA A 170 -19.40 1.08 -3.64
CA ALA A 170 -18.17 0.90 -2.89
C ALA A 170 -17.45 2.22 -2.61
N ASN A 171 -17.37 3.14 -3.59
CA ASN A 171 -16.64 4.41 -3.39
C ASN A 171 -17.35 5.33 -2.38
N PRO A 172 -18.68 5.53 -2.43
CA PRO A 172 -19.39 6.21 -1.35
C PRO A 172 -19.22 5.55 0.02
N LEU A 173 -19.24 4.22 0.10
CA LEU A 173 -19.02 3.49 1.35
C LEU A 173 -17.62 3.77 1.91
N LEU A 174 -16.58 3.75 1.06
CA LEU A 174 -15.22 4.15 1.45
C LEU A 174 -15.17 5.62 1.89
N GLY A 175 -15.92 6.50 1.23
CA GLY A 175 -16.07 7.90 1.65
C GLY A 175 -16.66 8.04 3.05
N ARG A 176 -17.73 7.30 3.35
CA ARG A 176 -18.34 7.26 4.68
C ARG A 176 -17.42 6.67 5.75
N PHE A 177 -16.65 5.64 5.40
CA PHE A 177 -15.60 5.10 6.26
C PHE A 177 -14.48 6.11 6.52
N SER A 178 -14.04 6.83 5.49
CA SER A 178 -13.04 7.89 5.59
C SER A 178 -13.48 8.98 6.57
N ASP A 179 -14.70 9.49 6.41
CA ASP A 179 -15.27 10.49 7.32
C ASP A 179 -15.44 9.96 8.75
N TYR A 180 -15.93 8.73 8.91
CA TYR A 180 -16.05 8.07 10.21
C TYR A 180 -14.69 8.00 10.93
N LEU A 181 -13.65 7.57 10.22
CA LEU A 181 -12.32 7.41 10.80
C LEU A 181 -11.70 8.77 11.16
N ILE A 182 -11.81 9.75 10.27
CA ILE A 182 -11.26 11.11 10.47
C ILE A 182 -11.97 11.81 11.63
N ALA A 183 -13.30 11.66 11.75
CA ALA A 183 -14.06 12.18 12.90
C ALA A 183 -13.59 11.59 14.25
N ASN A 184 -12.94 10.43 14.22
CA ASN A 184 -12.33 9.78 15.38
C ASN A 184 -10.81 10.00 15.46
N GLY A 185 -10.25 10.94 14.69
CA GLY A 185 -8.83 11.31 14.70
C GLY A 185 -7.90 10.38 13.90
N GLY A 186 -8.43 9.52 13.05
CA GLY A 186 -7.63 8.63 12.20
C GLY A 186 -7.26 9.22 10.84
N THR A 187 -6.68 8.37 9.98
CA THR A 187 -6.04 8.81 8.73
C THR A 187 -6.49 7.98 7.53
N THR A 188 -6.91 8.66 6.47
CA THR A 188 -7.09 8.05 5.15
C THR A 188 -6.26 8.78 4.10
N VAL A 189 -5.90 8.06 3.04
CA VAL A 189 -5.09 8.58 1.95
C VAL A 189 -5.71 8.21 0.61
N LEU A 190 -6.05 9.21 -0.18
CA LEU A 190 -6.51 9.00 -1.55
C LEU A 190 -5.33 9.19 -2.52
N THR A 191 -5.16 8.25 -3.45
CA THR A 191 -4.15 8.32 -4.53
C THR A 191 -4.83 8.31 -5.89
N GLU A 192 -4.18 7.81 -6.94
CA GLU A 192 -4.71 7.67 -8.30
C GLU A 192 -4.91 9.03 -8.98
N VAL A 193 -3.87 9.87 -9.01
CA VAL A 193 -3.96 11.26 -9.49
C VAL A 193 -4.61 11.39 -10.88
N PRO A 194 -4.29 10.53 -11.88
CA PRO A 194 -4.95 10.60 -13.19
C PRO A 194 -6.46 10.31 -13.14
N GLU A 195 -6.94 9.59 -12.12
CA GLU A 195 -8.36 9.33 -11.88
C GLU A 195 -9.05 10.49 -11.17
N MET A 196 -8.35 11.57 -10.82
CA MET A 196 -8.96 12.79 -10.28
C MET A 196 -9.25 13.83 -11.37
N PHE A 197 -8.68 13.67 -12.57
CA PHE A 197 -8.79 14.65 -13.65
C PHE A 197 -10.24 14.87 -14.08
N GLY A 198 -10.69 16.13 -14.05
CA GLY A 198 -12.08 16.52 -14.31
C GLY A 198 -12.91 16.71 -13.04
N ALA A 199 -12.50 16.14 -11.90
CA ALA A 199 -13.19 16.28 -10.62
C ALA A 199 -12.30 16.85 -9.51
N GLU A 200 -11.05 17.25 -9.81
CA GLU A 200 -10.06 17.66 -8.81
C GLU A 200 -10.51 18.88 -7.98
N ARG A 201 -11.36 19.73 -8.57
CA ARG A 201 -11.90 20.93 -7.89
C ARG A 201 -12.72 20.60 -6.64
N ILE A 202 -13.29 19.40 -6.56
CA ILE A 202 -14.04 18.93 -5.37
C ILE A 202 -13.09 18.74 -4.18
N LEU A 203 -11.87 18.24 -4.42
CA LEU A 203 -10.85 18.08 -3.39
C LEU A 203 -10.19 19.43 -3.05
N MET A 204 -9.92 20.25 -4.08
CA MET A 204 -9.32 21.57 -3.92
C MET A 204 -10.20 22.51 -3.08
N SER A 205 -11.53 22.51 -3.29
CA SER A 205 -12.45 23.42 -2.59
C SER A 205 -12.54 23.18 -1.08
N ARG A 206 -12.05 22.04 -0.60
CA ARG A 206 -12.06 21.65 0.82
C ARG A 206 -10.66 21.44 1.41
N CYS A 207 -9.62 21.95 0.76
CA CYS A 207 -8.29 22.02 1.37
C CYS A 207 -8.34 22.86 2.65
N ARG A 208 -7.70 22.39 3.72
CA ARG A 208 -7.70 23.05 5.04
C ARG A 208 -7.22 24.50 4.96
N ASP A 209 -6.20 24.74 4.15
CA ASP A 209 -5.54 26.03 4.01
C ASP A 209 -4.98 26.23 2.59
N ARG A 210 -4.50 27.44 2.33
CA ARG A 210 -3.94 27.82 1.02
C ARG A 210 -2.71 26.99 0.65
N ALA A 211 -1.87 26.62 1.60
CA ALA A 211 -0.67 25.84 1.32
C ALA A 211 -1.05 24.42 0.85
N THR A 212 -2.02 23.77 1.50
CA THR A 212 -2.55 22.48 1.06
C THR A 212 -3.27 22.57 -0.28
N PHE A 213 -3.99 23.68 -0.55
CA PHE A 213 -4.58 23.93 -1.87
C PHE A 213 -3.51 24.01 -2.97
N GLU A 214 -2.46 24.81 -2.76
CA GLU A 214 -1.37 24.97 -3.72
C GLU A 214 -0.64 23.64 -3.97
N LYS A 215 -0.39 22.85 -2.92
CA LYS A 215 0.15 21.48 -3.10
C LYS A 215 -0.77 20.58 -3.91
N THR A 216 -2.09 20.64 -3.68
CA THR A 216 -3.07 19.84 -4.44
C THR A 216 -3.06 20.24 -5.92
N VAL A 217 -2.99 21.54 -6.22
CA VAL A 217 -2.86 22.06 -7.59
C VAL A 217 -1.57 21.59 -8.24
N SER A 218 -0.43 21.67 -7.53
CA SER A 218 0.85 21.16 -8.03
C SER A 218 0.78 19.67 -8.32
N MET A 219 0.25 18.85 -7.40
CA MET A 219 0.14 17.40 -7.61
C MET A 219 -0.60 17.04 -8.90
N VAL A 220 -1.74 17.70 -9.15
CA VAL A 220 -2.54 17.46 -10.38
C VAL A 220 -1.78 17.92 -11.61
N ASN A 221 -1.20 19.12 -11.58
CA ASN A 221 -0.49 19.68 -12.73
C ASN A 221 0.80 18.93 -13.05
N ASP A 222 1.55 18.50 -12.03
CA ASP A 222 2.77 17.71 -12.19
C ASP A 222 2.46 16.38 -12.88
N PHE A 223 1.36 15.72 -12.53
CA PHE A 223 0.91 14.51 -13.23
C PHE A 223 0.45 14.81 -14.66
N LYS A 224 -0.26 15.93 -14.91
CA LYS A 224 -0.60 16.34 -16.28
C LYS A 224 0.67 16.57 -17.12
N GLN A 225 1.68 17.22 -16.54
CA GLN A 225 2.96 17.44 -17.20
C GLN A 225 3.74 16.15 -17.42
N TYR A 226 3.66 15.19 -16.51
CA TYR A 226 4.23 13.85 -16.71
C TYR A 226 3.67 13.19 -17.97
N PHE A 227 2.36 13.25 -18.22
CA PHE A 227 1.76 12.73 -19.47
C PHE A 227 2.27 13.50 -20.70
N ILE A 228 2.28 14.84 -20.65
CA ILE A 228 2.75 15.70 -21.76
C ILE A 228 4.21 15.39 -22.12
N ALA A 229 5.09 15.28 -21.12
CA ALA A 229 6.51 15.01 -21.31
C ALA A 229 6.79 13.66 -21.99
N HIS A 230 5.86 12.71 -21.86
CA HIS A 230 5.92 11.39 -22.51
C HIS A 230 5.09 11.32 -23.80
N ASN A 231 4.65 12.47 -24.33
CA ASN A 231 3.79 12.58 -25.51
C ASN A 231 2.51 11.76 -25.39
N GLN A 232 1.94 11.67 -24.19
CA GLN A 232 0.69 10.96 -23.90
C GLN A 232 -0.46 11.93 -23.67
N PRO A 233 -1.69 11.57 -24.06
CA PRO A 233 -2.88 12.37 -23.79
C PRO A 233 -3.29 12.32 -22.31
N ILE A 234 -3.65 13.47 -21.74
CA ILE A 234 -4.06 13.59 -20.33
C ILE A 234 -5.45 12.97 -20.06
N TYR A 235 -6.35 13.04 -21.04
CA TYR A 235 -7.78 12.75 -20.85
C TYR A 235 -8.23 11.41 -21.48
N GLU A 236 -7.30 10.53 -21.88
CA GLU A 236 -7.62 9.17 -22.36
C GLU A 236 -7.69 8.14 -21.22
N ASN A 237 -8.74 8.26 -20.42
CA ASN A 237 -9.14 7.30 -19.39
C ASN A 237 -10.65 7.52 -19.27
N PRO A 238 -11.56 6.53 -19.45
CA PRO A 238 -11.53 5.15 -18.94
C PRO A 238 -10.85 4.09 -19.83
N SER A 239 -10.32 3.02 -19.20
CA SER A 239 -9.78 1.83 -19.88
C SER A 239 -10.87 1.03 -20.64
N PRO A 240 -10.52 0.13 -21.59
CA PRO A 240 -11.51 -0.73 -22.25
C PRO A 240 -12.38 -1.54 -21.27
N GLY A 241 -11.78 -2.00 -20.16
CA GLY A 241 -12.50 -2.69 -19.10
C GLY A 241 -13.49 -1.78 -18.38
N ASN A 242 -13.13 -0.53 -18.07
CA ASN A 242 -14.04 0.42 -17.45
C ASN A 242 -15.23 0.77 -18.37
N LYS A 243 -14.96 0.97 -19.67
CA LYS A 243 -16.01 1.22 -20.68
C LYS A 243 -17.00 0.07 -20.78
N ALA A 244 -16.50 -1.16 -20.84
CA ALA A 244 -17.34 -2.37 -20.81
C ALA A 244 -18.09 -2.54 -19.46
N GLY A 245 -17.59 -1.94 -18.39
CA GLY A 245 -18.24 -1.90 -17.07
C GLY A 245 -19.26 -0.77 -16.91
N GLY A 246 -19.49 0.06 -17.94
CA GLY A 246 -20.51 1.12 -17.91
C GLY A 246 -20.02 2.53 -17.58
N ILE A 247 -18.70 2.76 -17.49
CA ILE A 247 -18.13 4.11 -17.34
C ILE A 247 -17.85 4.70 -18.73
N THR A 248 -18.50 5.79 -19.09
CA THR A 248 -18.46 6.31 -20.46
C THR A 248 -17.45 7.45 -20.63
N THR A 249 -17.25 8.27 -19.59
CA THR A 249 -16.36 9.45 -19.62
C THR A 249 -15.31 9.42 -18.51
N LEU A 250 -14.26 10.24 -18.66
CA LEU A 250 -13.29 10.43 -17.57
C LEU A 250 -13.97 11.08 -16.37
N GLU A 251 -14.83 12.07 -16.62
CA GLU A 251 -15.51 12.86 -15.61
C GLU A 251 -16.37 11.96 -14.71
N GLU A 252 -17.10 11.00 -15.28
CA GLU A 252 -17.83 9.99 -14.51
C GLU A 252 -16.90 9.16 -13.61
N LYS A 253 -15.76 8.72 -14.15
CA LYS A 253 -14.75 7.97 -13.38
C LYS A 253 -14.19 8.82 -12.24
N SER A 254 -13.87 10.08 -12.52
CA SER A 254 -13.26 11.00 -11.57
C SER A 254 -14.22 11.44 -10.47
N LEU A 255 -15.50 11.64 -10.80
CA LEU A 255 -16.55 11.83 -9.80
C LEU A 255 -16.65 10.60 -8.88
N GLY A 256 -16.60 9.38 -9.44
CA GLY A 256 -16.56 8.16 -8.65
C GLY A 256 -15.30 8.04 -7.78
N CYS A 257 -14.12 8.39 -8.31
CA CYS A 257 -12.85 8.31 -7.59
C CYS A 257 -12.82 9.24 -6.37
N THR A 258 -13.23 10.51 -6.56
CA THR A 258 -13.20 11.52 -5.48
C THR A 258 -14.15 11.21 -4.32
N GLN A 259 -15.21 10.43 -4.55
CA GLN A 259 -16.12 10.00 -3.48
C GLN A 259 -15.45 9.11 -2.42
N LYS A 260 -14.38 8.37 -2.78
CA LYS A 260 -13.64 7.54 -1.80
C LYS A 260 -13.09 8.38 -0.65
N ALA A 261 -12.77 9.65 -0.90
CA ALA A 261 -12.24 10.57 0.11
C ALA A 261 -13.30 11.10 1.10
N GLY A 262 -14.59 10.82 0.90
CA GLY A 262 -15.65 11.31 1.79
C GLY A 262 -15.87 12.81 1.63
N GLN A 263 -16.20 13.49 2.73
CA GLN A 263 -16.46 14.94 2.82
C GLN A 263 -15.45 15.71 3.66
N SER A 264 -14.57 15.02 4.38
CA SER A 264 -13.54 15.61 5.24
C SER A 264 -12.57 16.54 4.49
N GLN A 265 -12.01 17.52 5.21
CA GLN A 265 -11.04 18.46 4.64
C GLN A 265 -9.73 17.75 4.26
N VAL A 266 -9.14 18.14 3.13
CA VAL A 266 -7.79 17.69 2.76
C VAL A 266 -6.79 18.42 3.65
N VAL A 267 -5.97 17.67 4.39
CA VAL A 267 -5.04 18.23 5.38
C VAL A 267 -3.59 18.29 4.91
N ASP A 268 -3.19 17.41 3.99
CA ASP A 268 -1.86 17.41 3.38
C ASP A 268 -1.86 16.69 2.03
N VAL A 269 -0.78 16.89 1.28
CA VAL A 269 -0.53 16.27 -0.02
C VAL A 269 0.92 15.79 -0.05
N LEU A 270 1.10 14.49 -0.29
CA LEU A 270 2.38 13.80 -0.29
C LEU A 270 2.85 13.57 -1.72
N LYS A 271 4.15 13.74 -1.95
CA LYS A 271 4.84 13.26 -3.16
C LYS A 271 5.07 11.75 -3.09
N TYR A 272 5.31 11.14 -4.25
CA TYR A 272 5.72 9.73 -4.30
C TYR A 272 6.95 9.50 -3.41
N GLY A 273 6.90 8.49 -2.54
CA GLY A 273 7.96 8.15 -1.60
C GLY A 273 7.92 8.90 -0.26
N GLU A 274 7.08 9.92 -0.09
CA GLU A 274 6.89 10.55 1.22
C GLU A 274 6.01 9.69 2.14
N ARG A 275 6.26 9.75 3.45
CA ARG A 275 5.47 9.06 4.49
C ARG A 275 4.49 10.00 5.19
N LEU A 276 3.36 9.45 5.63
CA LEU A 276 2.30 10.15 6.35
C LEU A 276 2.77 10.73 7.68
N ARG A 277 2.39 11.99 7.93
CA ARG A 277 2.71 12.74 9.16
C ARG A 277 1.49 13.34 9.85
N GLN A 278 0.42 13.61 9.11
CA GLN A 278 -0.75 14.34 9.59
C GLN A 278 -1.98 13.43 9.62
N PRO A 279 -2.70 13.32 10.76
CA PRO A 279 -4.00 12.65 10.77
C PRO A 279 -5.04 13.47 9.99
N GLY A 280 -6.02 12.80 9.39
CA GLY A 280 -7.00 13.39 8.48
C GLY A 280 -6.96 12.79 7.07
N LEU A 281 -7.67 13.42 6.13
CA LEU A 281 -7.63 13.05 4.72
C LEU A 281 -6.38 13.63 4.06
N ASN A 282 -5.49 12.75 3.60
CA ASN A 282 -4.30 13.12 2.85
C ASN A 282 -4.44 12.72 1.39
N LEU A 283 -3.76 13.42 0.48
CA LEU A 283 -3.61 12.99 -0.91
C LEU A 283 -2.20 12.47 -1.15
N LEU A 284 -2.04 11.46 -2.00
CA LEU A 284 -0.74 10.91 -2.39
C LEU A 284 -0.57 10.99 -3.91
N SER A 285 0.57 11.54 -4.32
CA SER A 285 0.98 11.61 -5.71
C SER A 285 1.47 10.25 -6.20
N ALA A 286 0.61 9.48 -6.87
CA ALA A 286 0.95 8.23 -7.55
C ALA A 286 0.02 8.00 -8.77
N PRO A 287 0.44 7.18 -9.77
CA PRO A 287 -0.40 6.86 -10.92
C PRO A 287 -1.60 5.98 -10.48
N GLY A 288 -2.66 5.93 -11.28
CA GLY A 288 -3.82 5.03 -11.05
C GLY A 288 -3.58 3.59 -11.52
N ASN A 289 -2.34 3.12 -11.51
CA ASN A 289 -2.04 1.71 -11.80
C ASN A 289 -2.15 0.94 -10.49
N ASP A 290 -3.04 -0.05 -10.40
CA ASP A 290 -3.36 -0.82 -9.19
C ASP A 290 -2.12 -1.19 -8.37
N ALA A 291 -1.10 -1.74 -9.04
CA ALA A 291 0.09 -2.25 -8.39
C ALA A 291 0.99 -1.15 -7.82
N VAL A 292 1.26 -0.11 -8.63
CA VAL A 292 2.10 1.02 -8.22
C VAL A 292 1.39 1.86 -7.15
N ALA A 293 0.09 2.08 -7.29
CA ALA A 293 -0.71 2.88 -6.37
C ALA A 293 -0.84 2.22 -5.00
N THR A 294 -1.15 0.92 -4.96
CA THR A 294 -1.20 0.13 -3.72
C THR A 294 0.16 0.11 -3.03
N SER A 295 1.25 -0.08 -3.79
CA SER A 295 2.61 -0.03 -3.25
C SER A 295 2.98 1.36 -2.72
N ALA A 296 2.55 2.42 -3.40
CA ALA A 296 2.76 3.80 -2.96
C ALA A 296 2.03 4.11 -1.65
N LEU A 297 0.76 3.69 -1.52
CA LEU A 297 -0.02 3.85 -0.29
C LEU A 297 0.63 3.09 0.87
N ALA A 298 1.01 1.84 0.65
CA ALA A 298 1.70 1.03 1.65
C ALA A 298 3.06 1.67 2.04
N GLY A 299 3.85 2.11 1.06
CA GLY A 299 5.10 2.84 1.28
C GLY A 299 4.92 4.16 2.04
N ALA A 300 3.79 4.85 1.87
CA ALA A 300 3.47 6.04 2.65
C ALA A 300 3.18 5.72 4.14
N GLY A 301 3.09 4.44 4.50
CA GLY A 301 2.84 3.93 5.85
C GLY A 301 1.39 3.52 6.11
N CYS A 302 0.58 3.31 5.08
CA CYS A 302 -0.77 2.76 5.25
C CYS A 302 -0.68 1.30 5.71
N HIS A 303 -1.36 0.99 6.81
CA HIS A 303 -1.39 -0.35 7.40
C HIS A 303 -2.19 -1.32 6.53
N MET A 304 -3.19 -0.80 5.82
CA MET A 304 -4.05 -1.52 4.88
C MET A 304 -4.41 -0.63 3.69
N VAL A 305 -4.69 -1.25 2.55
CA VAL A 305 -5.29 -0.60 1.39
C VAL A 305 -6.70 -1.13 1.20
N LEU A 306 -7.67 -0.20 1.12
CA LEU A 306 -9.07 -0.48 0.86
C LEU A 306 -9.31 -0.30 -0.63
N PHE A 307 -9.59 -1.42 -1.31
CA PHE A 307 -9.50 -1.55 -2.75
C PHE A 307 -10.88 -1.85 -3.32
N SER A 308 -11.55 -0.87 -3.93
CA SER A 308 -12.85 -1.12 -4.58
C SER A 308 -12.66 -1.70 -5.98
N THR A 309 -13.55 -2.62 -6.39
CA THR A 309 -13.51 -3.21 -7.74
C THR A 309 -14.88 -3.67 -8.21
N GLY A 310 -15.22 -3.38 -9.45
CA GLY A 310 -16.43 -3.87 -10.11
C GLY A 310 -16.21 -5.01 -11.10
N ARG A 311 -14.96 -5.24 -11.48
CA ARG A 311 -14.57 -6.31 -12.42
C ARG A 311 -13.80 -7.46 -11.76
N GLY A 312 -13.30 -7.25 -10.54
CA GLY A 312 -12.49 -8.20 -9.81
C GLY A 312 -11.03 -8.21 -10.28
N THR A 313 -10.12 -8.33 -9.32
CA THR A 313 -8.70 -8.54 -9.57
C THR A 313 -8.16 -9.47 -8.48
N PRO A 314 -7.26 -10.43 -8.81
CA PRO A 314 -6.58 -11.22 -7.80
C PRO A 314 -5.49 -10.41 -7.07
N TYR A 315 -5.04 -9.29 -7.64
CA TYR A 315 -3.90 -8.50 -7.15
C TYR A 315 -3.94 -8.22 -5.63
N GLY A 316 -2.78 -8.19 -4.98
CA GLY A 316 -2.61 -7.68 -3.62
C GLY A 316 -1.21 -7.12 -3.41
N GLY A 317 -1.11 -6.06 -2.63
CA GLY A 317 0.18 -5.46 -2.24
C GLY A 317 0.82 -6.15 -1.05
N PHE A 318 1.98 -5.65 -0.63
CA PHE A 318 2.72 -6.14 0.55
C PHE A 318 2.09 -5.83 1.91
N VAL A 319 0.92 -5.18 1.93
CA VAL A 319 0.08 -4.98 3.12
C VAL A 319 -1.31 -5.55 2.86
N PRO A 320 -2.14 -5.81 3.89
CA PRO A 320 -3.52 -6.26 3.68
C PRO A 320 -4.25 -5.36 2.68
N THR A 321 -4.71 -5.97 1.58
CA THR A 321 -5.40 -5.31 0.46
C THR A 321 -6.83 -5.81 0.45
N VAL A 322 -7.70 -5.11 1.19
CA VAL A 322 -9.09 -5.48 1.45
C VAL A 322 -9.93 -5.13 0.23
N LYS A 323 -10.50 -6.13 -0.44
CA LYS A 323 -11.25 -5.94 -1.69
C LYS A 323 -12.75 -5.81 -1.46
N LEU A 324 -13.30 -4.68 -1.90
CA LEU A 324 -14.73 -4.39 -1.86
C LEU A 324 -15.32 -4.54 -3.26
N ALA A 325 -16.24 -5.48 -3.44
CA ALA A 325 -16.99 -5.61 -4.69
C ALA A 325 -18.05 -4.51 -4.78
N THR A 326 -18.16 -3.87 -5.95
CA THR A 326 -19.17 -2.83 -6.21
C THR A 326 -20.56 -3.41 -6.48
N ASN A 327 -20.64 -4.71 -6.80
CA ASN A 327 -21.86 -5.43 -7.10
C ASN A 327 -21.85 -6.84 -6.47
N SER A 328 -23.03 -7.29 -6.02
CA SER A 328 -23.18 -8.57 -5.29
C SER A 328 -22.92 -9.79 -6.18
N GLU A 329 -23.09 -9.67 -7.50
CA GLU A 329 -22.75 -10.73 -8.45
C GLU A 329 -21.25 -11.05 -8.43
N LEU A 330 -20.39 -10.03 -8.47
CA LEU A 330 -18.95 -10.20 -8.37
C LEU A 330 -18.56 -10.83 -7.04
N ALA A 331 -19.13 -10.36 -5.92
CA ALA A 331 -18.87 -10.91 -4.60
C ALA A 331 -19.20 -12.42 -4.53
N ALA A 332 -20.37 -12.81 -5.05
CA ALA A 332 -20.82 -14.20 -5.09
C ALA A 332 -19.96 -15.07 -6.04
N LYS A 333 -19.53 -14.52 -7.17
CA LYS A 333 -18.75 -15.23 -8.20
C LYS A 333 -17.28 -15.41 -7.80
N LYS A 334 -16.73 -14.46 -7.03
CA LYS A 334 -15.30 -14.40 -6.65
C LYS A 334 -15.10 -14.29 -5.14
N PRO A 335 -15.65 -15.22 -4.32
CA PRO A 335 -15.55 -15.15 -2.86
C PRO A 335 -14.12 -15.35 -2.33
N HIS A 336 -13.22 -15.87 -3.17
CA HIS A 336 -11.80 -16.03 -2.88
C HIS A 336 -10.97 -14.78 -3.18
N TRP A 337 -11.53 -13.80 -3.90
CA TRP A 337 -10.88 -12.50 -4.14
C TRP A 337 -11.50 -11.39 -3.30
N ILE A 338 -12.83 -11.43 -3.09
CA ILE A 338 -13.59 -10.36 -2.46
C ILE A 338 -13.69 -10.57 -0.94
N ASP A 339 -13.37 -9.52 -0.19
CA ASP A 339 -13.50 -9.47 1.27
C ASP A 339 -14.88 -8.95 1.69
N PHE A 340 -15.44 -8.00 0.93
CA PHE A 340 -16.68 -7.32 1.30
C PHE A 340 -17.57 -7.02 0.09
N ASP A 341 -18.89 -7.16 0.26
CA ASP A 341 -19.90 -6.88 -0.76
C ASP A 341 -20.59 -5.53 -0.52
N ALA A 342 -20.16 -4.49 -1.26
CA ALA A 342 -20.82 -3.19 -1.25
C ALA A 342 -22.04 -3.13 -2.19
N GLY A 343 -22.21 -4.12 -3.06
CA GLY A 343 -23.37 -4.25 -3.95
C GLY A 343 -24.68 -4.35 -3.20
N ARG A 344 -24.67 -4.81 -1.94
CA ARG A 344 -25.85 -4.85 -1.06
C ARG A 344 -26.60 -3.52 -0.93
N LEU A 345 -25.94 -2.37 -1.19
CA LEU A 345 -26.57 -1.05 -1.23
C LEU A 345 -27.67 -0.94 -2.29
N ILE A 346 -27.48 -1.54 -3.47
CA ILE A 346 -28.51 -1.52 -4.54
C ILE A 346 -29.66 -2.49 -4.25
N HIS A 347 -29.47 -3.41 -3.31
CA HIS A 347 -30.45 -4.40 -2.88
C HIS A 347 -31.15 -4.01 -1.56
N GLY A 348 -31.12 -2.71 -1.21
CA GLY A 348 -31.91 -2.16 -0.10
C GLY A 348 -31.23 -2.19 1.27
N THR A 349 -29.96 -2.61 1.38
CA THR A 349 -29.20 -2.41 2.63
C THR A 349 -28.86 -0.93 2.76
N SER A 350 -29.16 -0.32 3.91
CA SER A 350 -28.82 1.09 4.17
C SER A 350 -27.31 1.30 4.26
N MET A 351 -26.83 2.48 3.82
CA MET A 351 -25.43 2.88 3.98
C MET A 351 -24.92 2.79 5.43
N GLU A 352 -25.75 3.16 6.41
CA GLU A 352 -25.38 3.14 7.83
C GLU A 352 -25.10 1.72 8.33
N SER A 353 -26.05 0.80 8.16
CA SER A 353 -25.88 -0.61 8.54
C SER A 353 -24.72 -1.28 7.81
N LEU A 354 -24.49 -0.94 6.53
CA LEU A 354 -23.38 -1.52 5.78
C LEU A 354 -22.02 -0.96 6.23
N LEU A 355 -21.97 0.33 6.59
CA LEU A 355 -20.77 0.94 7.16
C LEU A 355 -20.39 0.28 8.49
N GLU A 356 -21.34 0.02 9.39
CA GLU A 356 -21.07 -0.69 10.64
C GLU A 356 -20.44 -2.06 10.40
N GLN A 357 -21.03 -2.85 9.50
CA GLN A 357 -20.50 -4.17 9.11
C GLN A 357 -19.11 -4.07 8.46
N PHE A 358 -18.88 -3.02 7.66
CA PHE A 358 -17.58 -2.79 7.06
C PHE A 358 -16.52 -2.44 8.11
N VAL A 359 -16.84 -1.56 9.06
CA VAL A 359 -15.95 -1.21 10.18
C VAL A 359 -15.63 -2.46 11.01
N ASP A 360 -16.61 -3.33 11.30
CA ASP A 360 -16.39 -4.58 12.02
C ASP A 360 -15.41 -5.50 11.29
N LEU A 361 -15.54 -5.65 9.97
CA LEU A 361 -14.57 -6.41 9.15
C LEU A 361 -13.17 -5.80 9.23
N ILE A 362 -13.04 -4.48 9.09
CA ILE A 362 -11.74 -3.79 9.17
C ILE A 362 -11.08 -4.00 10.54
N VAL A 363 -11.86 -3.94 11.62
CA VAL A 363 -11.38 -4.23 12.98
C VAL A 363 -10.94 -5.69 13.11
N ALA A 364 -11.69 -6.64 12.56
CA ALA A 364 -11.30 -8.05 12.55
C ALA A 364 -9.98 -8.27 11.81
N ILE A 365 -9.79 -7.64 10.65
CA ILE A 365 -8.54 -7.71 9.88
C ILE A 365 -7.39 -7.06 10.63
N ALA A 366 -7.61 -5.91 11.28
CA ALA A 366 -6.62 -5.25 12.12
C ALA A 366 -6.16 -6.15 13.28
N ASN A 367 -7.09 -6.94 13.83
CA ASN A 367 -6.86 -7.88 14.94
C ASN A 367 -6.23 -9.21 14.50
N GLY A 368 -5.88 -9.38 13.22
CA GLY A 368 -5.15 -10.55 12.73
C GLY A 368 -5.97 -11.49 11.86
N GLN A 369 -7.24 -11.20 11.56
CA GLN A 369 -7.91 -11.90 10.47
C GLN A 369 -7.21 -11.58 9.14
N ALA A 370 -6.88 -12.60 8.36
CA ALA A 370 -6.26 -12.44 7.06
C ALA A 370 -7.26 -11.86 6.04
N ALA A 371 -6.85 -10.85 5.28
CA ALA A 371 -7.56 -10.41 4.08
C ALA A 371 -7.40 -11.46 2.96
N ARG A 372 -8.25 -11.43 1.94
CA ARG A 372 -8.20 -12.40 0.83
C ARG A 372 -6.86 -12.40 0.09
N ASN A 373 -6.18 -11.26 -0.04
CA ASN A 373 -4.86 -11.27 -0.69
C ASN A 373 -3.82 -12.04 0.15
N GLU A 374 -3.90 -11.96 1.48
CA GLU A 374 -2.99 -12.67 2.38
C GLU A 374 -3.27 -14.17 2.38
N VAL A 375 -4.55 -14.58 2.39
CA VAL A 375 -4.94 -16.00 2.30
C VAL A 375 -4.44 -16.65 1.01
N ASN A 376 -4.40 -15.89 -0.08
CA ASN A 376 -3.92 -16.38 -1.38
C ASN A 376 -2.41 -16.19 -1.61
N ASP A 377 -1.68 -15.61 -0.64
CA ASP A 377 -0.27 -15.23 -0.76
C ASP A 377 0.06 -14.30 -1.94
N PHE A 378 -0.84 -13.36 -2.22
CA PHE A 378 -0.65 -12.31 -3.22
C PHE A 378 -0.12 -11.03 -2.55
N ARG A 379 1.21 -10.86 -2.63
CA ARG A 379 1.97 -9.82 -1.93
C ARG A 379 3.00 -9.15 -2.85
N GLU A 380 2.49 -8.37 -3.80
CA GLU A 380 3.30 -7.77 -4.85
C GLU A 380 3.90 -6.42 -4.43
N LEU A 381 5.09 -6.14 -4.95
CA LEU A 381 5.74 -4.83 -4.89
C LEU A 381 5.88 -4.29 -6.32
N ALA A 382 5.33 -3.11 -6.57
CA ALA A 382 5.56 -2.37 -7.82
C ALA A 382 6.05 -0.96 -7.52
N ILE A 383 7.20 -0.62 -8.10
CA ILE A 383 7.85 0.68 -7.91
C ILE A 383 7.55 1.54 -9.14
N PHE A 384 7.13 2.79 -8.90
CA PHE A 384 6.90 3.73 -9.98
C PHE A 384 8.20 4.05 -10.70
N LYS A 385 8.22 3.78 -12.00
CA LYS A 385 9.33 4.02 -12.89
C LYS A 385 8.87 4.88 -14.05
N SER A 386 9.60 5.95 -14.32
CA SER A 386 9.27 6.99 -15.29
C SER A 386 10.34 7.20 -16.35
N GLY A 387 11.61 6.93 -16.04
CA GLY A 387 12.75 7.20 -16.90
C GLY A 387 13.23 5.98 -17.70
N VAL A 388 14.41 6.12 -18.29
CA VAL A 388 15.12 5.07 -19.05
C VAL A 388 15.87 4.13 -18.09
N THR A 389 16.00 2.86 -18.47
CA THR A 389 16.97 1.92 -17.86
C THR A 389 18.11 1.75 -18.86
N LEU A 390 19.36 1.87 -18.40
CA LEU A 390 20.55 1.69 -19.25
C LEU A 390 20.65 0.25 -19.80
#